data_AF-A0A5K1GWJ5-F1
#
_entry.id   AF-A0A5K1GWJ5-F1
#
_cell.length_a   1.000
_cell.length_b   1.000
_cell.length_c   1.000
_cell.angle_alpha   90.00
_cell.angle_beta   90.00
_cell.angle_gamma   90.00
#
_symmetry.space_group_name_H-M   'P 1'
#
loop_
_entity.id
_entity.type
_entity.pdbx_description
1 polymer ?
#
loop_
_entity_poly.entity_id
_entity_poly.type
_entity_poly.pdbx_seq_one_letter_code
_entity_poly.pdbx_strand_id
1 'polypeptide(L)' 'MAIREVSLWLLLLCICSCCAWSKSVELNYADALAKSILFFEGQRSGKLPASQRMTWRADSGLTDGAADD' A
#
# COMPACT_ATOMS: atom_id res chain seq x y z
N MET A 1 -22.03 29.27 38.56
CA MET A 1 -20.77 29.80 37.98
C MET A 1 -19.80 28.67 37.64
N ALA A 2 -19.48 27.75 38.57
CA ALA A 2 -18.50 26.67 38.35
C ALA A 2 -18.77 25.69 37.18
N ILE A 3 -20.03 25.33 36.89
CA ILE A 3 -20.37 24.31 35.87
C ILE A 3 -20.06 24.80 34.43
N ARG A 4 -20.25 26.10 34.15
CA ARG A 4 -19.96 26.69 32.83
C ARG A 4 -18.45 26.72 32.55
N GLU A 5 -17.64 26.98 33.57
CA GLU A 5 -16.18 27.01 33.45
C GLU A 5 -15.62 25.60 33.17
N VAL A 6 -16.09 24.58 33.89
CA VAL A 6 -15.66 23.17 33.67
C VAL A 6 -16.01 22.69 32.27
N SER A 7 -17.19 23.05 31.75
CA SER A 7 -17.59 22.69 30.38
C SER A 7 -16.72 23.36 29.31
N LEU A 8 -16.27 24.61 29.55
CA LEU A 8 -15.35 25.32 28.64
C LEU A 8 -13.97 24.66 28.62
N TRP A 9 -13.44 24.26 29.78
CA TRP A 9 -12.16 23.55 29.87
C TRP A 9 -12.20 22.17 29.20
N LEU A 10 -13.31 21.44 29.35
CA LEU A 10 -13.50 20.15 28.67
C LEU A 10 -13.57 20.30 27.14
N LEU A 11 -14.27 21.32 26.64
CA LEU A 11 -14.32 21.63 25.21
C LEU A 11 -12.95 22.04 24.67
N LEU A 12 -12.19 22.86 25.41
CA LEU A 12 -10.82 23.23 25.05
C LEU A 12 -9.90 22.00 24.99
N LEU A 13 -10.02 21.08 25.95
CA LEU A 13 -9.26 19.84 25.99
C LEU A 13 -9.57 18.95 24.79
N CYS A 14 -10.85 18.82 24.42
CA CYS A 14 -11.29 18.08 23.24
C CYS A 14 -10.75 18.68 21.93
N ILE A 15 -10.76 20.01 21.80
CA ILE A 15 -10.25 20.71 20.61
C ILE A 15 -8.72 20.54 20.50
N CYS A 16 -7.98 20.71 21.61
CA CYS A 16 -6.54 20.49 21.64
C CYS A 16 -6.14 19.03 21.32
N SER A 17 -6.92 18.05 21.78
CA SER A 17 -6.67 16.63 21.49
C SER A 17 -6.92 16.30 20.01
N CYS A 18 -7.90 16.94 19.36
CA CYS A 18 -8.17 16.79 17.93
C CYS A 18 -7.01 17.34 17.05
N CYS A 19 -6.47 18.52 17.38
CA CYS A 19 -5.38 19.13 16.61
C CYS A 19 -4.03 18.40 16.75
N ALA A 20 -3.85 17.59 17.79
CA ALA A 20 -2.60 16.86 18.05
C ALA A 20 -2.45 15.56 17.23
N TRP A 21 -3.49 15.12 16.53
CA TRP A 21 -3.49 13.86 15.75
C TRP A 21 -3.31 14.09 14.25
N SER A 22 -2.41 14.99 13.85
CA SER A 22 -2.00 15.09 12.45
C SER A 22 -0.58 14.58 12.31
N LYS A 23 -0.44 13.25 12.19
CA LYS A 23 0.82 12.61 11.82
C LYS A 23 0.97 12.70 10.31
N SER A 24 1.90 13.53 9.84
CA SER A 24 2.31 13.50 8.44
C SER A 24 3.06 12.19 8.17
N VAL A 25 2.45 11.30 7.39
CA VAL A 25 3.15 10.12 6.89
C VAL A 25 4.02 10.56 5.73
N GLU A 26 5.33 10.45 5.89
CA GLU A 26 6.26 10.58 4.77
C GLU A 26 6.12 9.34 3.88
N LEU A 27 5.60 9.53 2.67
CA LEU A 27 5.43 8.43 1.72
C LEU A 27 6.75 8.18 1.00
N ASN A 28 7.30 6.98 1.17
CA ASN A 28 8.46 6.55 0.39
C ASN A 28 8.02 6.15 -1.03
N TYR A 29 7.98 7.12 -1.93
CA TYR A 29 7.59 6.89 -3.32
C TYR A 29 8.53 5.94 -4.07
N ALA A 30 9.81 5.88 -3.69
CA ALA A 30 10.76 4.95 -4.30
C ALA A 30 10.38 3.49 -3.98
N ASP A 31 10.03 3.20 -2.72
CA ASP A 31 9.54 1.88 -2.31
C ASP A 31 8.17 1.57 -2.94
N ALA A 32 7.26 2.55 -2.99
CA ALA A 32 5.96 2.38 -3.64
C ALA A 32 6.12 2.02 -5.14
N LEU A 33 6.96 2.76 -5.86
CA LEU A 33 7.23 2.50 -7.28
C LEU A 33 7.89 1.13 -7.49
N ALA A 34 8.87 0.78 -6.66
CA ALA A 34 9.54 -0.52 -6.73
C ALA A 34 8.53 -1.66 -6.57
N LYS A 35 7.59 -1.55 -5.63
CA LYS A 35 6.51 -2.53 -5.41
C LYS A 35 5.50 -2.57 -6.55
N SER A 36 5.16 -1.43 -7.15
CA SER A 36 4.29 -1.38 -8.33
C SER A 36 4.92 -2.13 -9.51
N ILE A 37 6.22 -1.98 -9.75
CA ILE A 37 6.93 -2.73 -10.79
C ILE A 37 6.97 -4.23 -10.43
N LEU A 38 7.26 -4.55 -9.16
CA LEU A 38 7.27 -5.93 -8.64
C LEU A 38 5.92 -6.64 -8.87
N PHE A 39 4.82 -5.92 -8.70
CA PHE A 39 3.47 -6.44 -8.95
C PHE A 39 3.30 -6.90 -10.41
N PHE A 40 3.70 -6.07 -11.38
CA PHE A 40 3.58 -6.42 -12.80
C PHE A 40 4.56 -7.52 -13.22
N GLU A 41 5.77 -7.57 -12.65
CA GLU A 41 6.68 -8.71 -12.84
C GLU A 41 6.03 -10.02 -12.41
N GLY A 42 5.30 -9.99 -11.29
CA GLY A 42 4.53 -11.13 -10.80
C GLY A 42 3.34 -11.52 -11.68
N GLN A 43 2.87 -10.69 -12.60
CA GLN A 43 1.74 -11.01 -13.48
C GLN A 43 2.16 -11.57 -14.86
N ARG A 44 3.46 -11.78 -15.09
CA ARG A 44 3.95 -12.35 -16.35
C ARG A 44 3.39 -13.76 -16.57
N SER A 45 2.91 -14.01 -17.80
CA SER A 45 2.62 -15.34 -18.34
C SER A 45 3.72 -15.76 -19.32
N GLY A 46 3.76 -17.03 -19.69
CA GLY A 46 4.76 -17.58 -20.59
C GLY A 46 6.00 -18.10 -19.87
N LYS A 47 7.08 -18.22 -20.63
CA LYS A 47 8.39 -18.60 -20.10
C LYS A 47 9.00 -17.42 -19.34
N LEU A 48 9.32 -17.63 -18.08
CA LEU A 48 9.87 -16.60 -17.22
C LEU A 48 11.38 -16.44 -17.48
N PRO A 49 11.91 -15.21 -17.38
CA PRO A 49 13.33 -14.97 -17.51
C PRO A 49 14.09 -15.53 -16.29
N ALA A 50 15.29 -16.07 -16.51
CA ALA A 50 16.13 -16.64 -15.44
C ALA A 50 16.55 -15.61 -14.38
N SER A 51 16.53 -14.31 -14.72
CA SER A 51 16.81 -13.20 -13.81
C SER A 51 15.60 -12.75 -12.99
N GLN A 52 14.50 -13.50 -12.98
CA GLN A 52 13.30 -13.12 -12.23
C GLN A 52 13.55 -13.19 -10.72
N ARG A 53 13.05 -12.18 -10.00
CA ARG A 53 13.25 -12.01 -8.56
C ARG A 53 12.26 -12.83 -7.71
N MET A 54 11.12 -13.24 -8.28
CA MET A 54 10.07 -13.98 -7.56
C MET A 54 10.29 -15.48 -7.65
N THR A 55 10.66 -16.10 -6.53
CA THR A 55 10.90 -17.55 -6.43
C THR A 55 9.64 -18.40 -6.42
N TRP A 56 8.48 -17.79 -6.18
CA TRP A 56 7.17 -18.46 -6.10
C TRP A 56 6.41 -18.49 -7.43
N ARG A 57 6.94 -17.87 -8.50
CA ARG A 57 6.39 -17.94 -9.86
C ARG A 57 7.20 -18.92 -10.71
N ALA A 58 6.53 -19.61 -11.63
CA ALA A 58 7.10 -20.54 -12.58
C ALA A 58 6.48 -20.36 -13.98
N ASP A 59 7.08 -20.97 -14.99
CA ASP A 59 6.60 -20.92 -16.38
C ASP A 59 5.12 -21.34 -16.46
N SER A 60 4.33 -20.60 -17.23
CA SER A 60 2.89 -20.82 -17.38
C SER A 60 2.44 -20.48 -18.81
N GLY A 61 1.27 -20.96 -19.25
CA GLY A 61 0.68 -20.57 -20.54
C GLY A 61 1.55 -20.84 -21.78
N LEU A 62 2.44 -21.84 -21.74
CA LEU A 62 3.41 -22.08 -22.82
C LEU A 62 2.77 -22.55 -24.13
N THR A 63 1.57 -23.11 -24.06
CA THR A 63 0.79 -23.61 -25.20
C THR A 63 -0.42 -22.73 -25.48
N ASP A 64 -0.51 -21.55 -24.85
CA ASP A 64 -1.63 -20.64 -25.07
C ASP A 64 -1.66 -20.19 -26.53
N GLY A 65 -2.75 -20.50 -27.24
CA GLY A 65 -2.93 -20.20 -28.67
C GLY A 65 -2.38 -21.26 -29.64
N ALA A 66 -1.91 -22.41 -29.16
CA ALA A 66 -1.65 -23.55 -30.03
C ALA A 66 -2.98 -24.06 -30.62
N ALA A 67 -3.01 -24.29 -31.94
CA ALA A 67 -4.10 -25.01 -32.57
C ALA A 67 -3.94 -26.50 -32.27
N ASP A 68 -5.01 -27.13 -31.79
CA ASP A 68 -5.08 -28.59 -31.73
C ASP A 68 -5.27 -29.09 -33.17
N ASP A 69 -4.24 -29.74 -33.73
CA ASP A 69 -4.29 -30.41 -35.04
C ASP A 69 -5.06 -31.75 -34.98
#